data_AF-A0AAE7R116-F1
#
_entry.id   AF-A0AAE7R116-F1
#
_cell.length_a   1.000
_cell.length_b   1.000
_cell.length_c   1.000
_cell.angle_alpha   90.00
_cell.angle_beta   90.00
_cell.angle_gamma   90.00
#
_symmetry.space_group_name_H-M   'P 1'
#
loop_
_entity.id
_entity.type
_entity.pdbx_description
1 polymer ?
#
loop_
_entity_poly.entity_id
_entity_poly.type
_entity_poly.pdbx_seq_one_letter_code
_entity_poly.pdbx_strand_id
1 'polypeptide(L)'
;MLLLLTDVDAVYTDFGRPSAKSIARISVSAVEDEAFAAWSIGPKIEAAVKFVTISGKLAAIGRLEDALAIVAGEAVTTIDAGNGGVRYRV
;
A
#
# COMPACT_ATOMS: atom_id res chain seq x y z
N MET A 1 -1.35 8.04 -11.45
CA MET A 1 -0.92 7.31 -10.25
C MET A 1 -0.64 8.32 -9.16
N LEU A 2 -0.85 7.93 -7.89
CA LEU A 2 -0.44 8.68 -6.69
C LEU A 2 0.73 7.93 -6.03
N LEU A 3 1.76 8.65 -5.61
CA LEU A 3 2.86 8.10 -4.81
C LEU A 3 2.84 8.72 -3.41
N LEU A 4 2.93 7.88 -2.38
CA LEU A 4 3.05 8.27 -0.99
C LEU A 4 4.37 7.72 -0.45
N LEU A 5 5.34 8.61 -0.28
CA LEU A 5 6.70 8.24 0.08
C LEU A 5 6.89 8.29 1.60
N THR A 6 7.55 7.27 2.15
CA THR A 6 7.78 7.08 3.60
C THR A 6 9.18 6.49 3.84
N ASP A 7 9.54 6.25 5.09
CA ASP A 7 10.81 5.63 5.51
C ASP A 7 10.79 4.09 5.52
N VAL A 8 9.65 3.47 5.22
CA VAL A 8 9.48 2.01 5.13
C VAL A 8 9.33 1.55 3.67
N ASP A 9 9.84 0.34 3.38
CA ASP A 9 9.90 -0.26 2.03
C ASP A 9 8.57 -0.83 1.53
N ALA A 10 7.62 -1.05 2.44
CA ALA A 10 6.28 -1.51 2.15
C ALA A 10 5.33 -1.19 3.31
N VAL A 11 4.04 -1.34 3.05
CA VAL A 11 3.04 -1.55 4.07
C VAL A 11 3.10 -3.00 4.55
N TYR A 12 2.95 -3.21 5.85
CA TYR A 12 2.96 -4.53 6.46
C TYR A 12 1.66 -4.78 7.22
N THR A 13 1.16 -6.02 7.16
CA THR A 13 0.24 -6.54 8.17
C THR A 13 1.05 -6.98 9.39
N ASP A 14 0.46 -6.95 10.59
CA ASP A 14 1.13 -7.33 11.85
C ASP A 14 2.46 -6.60 12.10
N PHE A 15 2.56 -5.32 11.71
CA PHE A 15 3.80 -4.55 11.82
C PHE A 15 4.39 -4.59 13.24
N GLY A 16 5.68 -4.88 13.34
CA GLY A 16 6.40 -5.01 14.60
C GLY A 16 6.26 -6.37 15.30
N ARG A 17 5.55 -7.34 14.71
CA ARG A 17 5.43 -8.72 15.22
C ARG A 17 6.24 -9.71 14.38
N PRO A 18 6.60 -10.89 14.92
CA PRO A 18 7.21 -11.96 14.13
C PRO A 18 6.33 -12.46 12.97
N SER A 19 5.02 -12.23 13.03
CA SER A 19 4.07 -12.56 11.98
C SER A 19 3.95 -11.50 10.88
N ALA A 20 4.75 -10.44 10.92
CA ALA A 20 4.68 -9.34 9.96
C ALA A 20 4.86 -9.83 8.51
N LYS A 21 3.99 -9.36 7.61
CA LYS A 21 4.06 -9.68 6.17
C LYS A 21 3.98 -8.41 5.35
N SER A 22 4.94 -8.21 4.44
CA SER A 22 4.93 -7.07 3.51
C SER A 22 3.89 -7.28 2.43
N ILE A 23 3.04 -6.27 2.20
CA ILE A 23 2.03 -6.26 1.16
C ILE A 23 2.67 -5.83 -0.15
N ALA A 24 2.58 -6.68 -1.18
CA ALA A 24 2.93 -6.32 -2.55
C ALA A 24 1.78 -5.55 -3.23
N ARG A 25 0.55 -6.03 -3.03
CA ARG A 25 -0.64 -5.46 -3.66
C ARG A 25 -1.87 -5.68 -2.81
N ILE A 26 -2.79 -4.72 -2.81
CA ILE A 26 -4.06 -4.80 -2.09
C ILE A 26 -5.14 -4.03 -2.86
N SER A 27 -6.33 -4.62 -3.02
CA SER A 27 -7.48 -3.88 -3.53
C SER A 27 -8.03 -2.92 -2.48
N VAL A 28 -8.66 -1.84 -2.93
CA VAL A 28 -9.48 -0.98 -2.06
C VAL A 28 -10.49 -1.81 -1.26
N SER A 29 -11.12 -2.81 -1.86
CA SER A 29 -12.13 -3.64 -1.19
C SER A 29 -11.58 -4.47 -0.02
N ALA A 30 -10.28 -4.79 -0.02
CA ALA A 30 -9.64 -5.60 1.01
C ALA A 30 -8.93 -4.75 2.07
N VAL A 31 -8.85 -3.43 1.90
CA VAL A 31 -8.28 -2.53 2.91
C VAL A 31 -9.13 -2.50 4.18
N GLU A 32 -10.46 -2.59 4.05
CA GLU A 32 -11.37 -2.54 5.21
C GLU A 32 -11.23 -3.75 6.14
N ASP A 33 -10.77 -4.89 5.60
CA ASP A 33 -10.54 -6.12 6.36
C ASP A 33 -9.21 -6.12 7.12
N GLU A 34 -8.35 -5.10 6.90
CA GLU A 34 -7.00 -5.04 7.43
C GLU A 34 -6.86 -3.98 8.54
N ALA A 35 -6.26 -4.37 9.66
CA ALA A 35 -6.01 -3.48 10.80
C ALA A 35 -4.70 -2.71 10.63
N PHE A 36 -4.76 -1.54 9.97
CA PHE A 36 -3.60 -0.65 9.84
C PHE A 36 -3.42 0.30 11.03
N ALA A 37 -2.17 0.61 11.38
CA ALA A 37 -1.86 1.49 12.49
C ALA A 37 -2.36 2.94 12.25
N ALA A 38 -3.37 3.36 13.03
CA ALA A 38 -4.08 4.63 12.86
C ALA A 38 -3.20 5.89 12.92
N TRP A 39 -2.07 5.84 13.63
CA TRP A 39 -1.20 7.01 13.86
C TRP A 39 0.00 7.12 12.91
N SER A 40 0.17 6.19 11.97
CA SER A 40 1.33 6.22 11.04
C SER A 40 0.96 5.87 9.61
N ILE A 41 0.68 4.60 9.33
CA ILE A 41 0.44 4.12 7.97
C ILE A 41 -1.03 4.28 7.57
N GLY A 42 -1.95 4.26 8.55
CA GLY A 42 -3.39 4.39 8.33
C GLY A 42 -3.79 5.61 7.49
N PRO A 43 -3.35 6.84 7.83
CA PRO A 43 -3.70 8.03 7.03
C PRO A 43 -3.17 7.99 5.60
N LYS A 44 -2.04 7.31 5.36
CA LYS A 44 -1.50 7.13 4.00
C LYS A 44 -2.36 6.17 3.18
N ILE A 45 -2.81 5.09 3.81
CA ILE A 45 -3.70 4.11 3.18
C ILE A 45 -5.06 4.74 2.88
N GLU A 46 -5.63 5.51 3.81
CA GLU A 46 -6.89 6.22 3.59
C GLU A 46 -6.80 7.18 2.40
N ALA A 47 -5.73 7.98 2.32
CA ALA A 47 -5.49 8.89 1.20
C ALA A 47 -5.36 8.14 -0.13
N ALA A 48 -4.63 7.02 -0.14
CA ALA A 48 -4.46 6.18 -1.32
C ALA A 48 -5.78 5.54 -1.76
N VAL A 49 -6.56 4.96 -0.84
CA VAL A 49 -7.90 4.41 -1.11
C VAL A 49 -8.79 5.47 -1.72
N LYS A 50 -8.89 6.65 -1.08
CA LYS A 50 -9.71 7.75 -1.58
C LYS A 50 -9.31 8.16 -3.01
N PHE A 51 -8.01 8.28 -3.28
CA PHE A 51 -7.52 8.59 -4.62
C PHE A 51 -7.88 7.51 -5.65
N VAL A 52 -7.67 6.25 -5.32
CA VAL A 52 -7.96 5.11 -6.21
C VAL A 52 -9.46 5.03 -6.51
N THR A 53 -10.31 5.17 -5.49
CA THR A 53 -11.78 5.15 -5.65
C THR A 53 -12.28 6.30 -6.53
N ILE A 54 -11.74 7.51 -6.37
CA ILE A 54 -12.17 8.68 -7.16
C ILE A 54 -11.64 8.63 -8.60
N SER A 55 -10.37 8.25 -8.78
CA SER A 55 -9.68 8.40 -10.06
C SER A 55 -9.62 7.13 -10.91
N GLY A 56 -9.84 5.96 -10.31
CA GLY A 56 -9.59 4.65 -10.93
C GLY A 56 -8.11 4.35 -11.22
N LYS A 57 -7.18 5.23 -10.82
CA LYS A 57 -5.74 5.08 -11.04
C LYS A 57 -5.08 4.44 -9.84
N LEU A 58 -4.00 3.69 -10.08
CA LEU A 58 -3.20 3.05 -9.04
C LEU A 58 -2.57 4.06 -8.07
N ALA A 59 -2.50 3.71 -6.79
CA ALA A 59 -1.68 4.38 -5.79
C ALA A 59 -0.57 3.45 -5.30
N ALA A 60 0.55 4.02 -4.86
CA ALA A 60 1.69 3.27 -4.35
C ALA A 60 2.28 3.90 -3.08
N ILE A 61 2.72 3.05 -2.15
CA ILE A 61 3.35 3.43 -0.88
C ILE A 61 4.70 2.72 -0.79
N GLY A 62 5.78 3.47 -0.58
CA GLY A 62 7.14 2.93 -0.47
C GLY A 62 8.16 4.01 -0.13
N ARG A 63 9.45 3.70 -0.23
CA ARG A 63 10.49 4.66 0.13
C ARG A 63 10.72 5.73 -0.92
N LEU A 64 11.28 6.85 -0.49
CA LEU A 64 11.68 7.93 -1.39
C LEU A 64 12.73 7.44 -2.39
N GLU A 65 13.72 6.67 -1.94
CA GLU A 65 14.75 6.08 -2.79
C GLU A 65 14.21 5.12 -3.84
N ASP A 66 13.05 4.50 -3.58
CA ASP A 66 12.41 3.56 -4.50
C ASP A 66 11.51 4.25 -5.53
N ALA A 67 11.28 5.56 -5.44
CA ALA A 67 10.25 6.26 -6.21
C ALA A 67 10.31 6.02 -7.73
N LEU A 68 11.51 5.89 -8.31
CA LEU A 68 11.66 5.56 -9.74
C LEU A 68 11.24 4.12 -10.05
N ALA A 69 11.62 3.16 -9.19
CA ALA A 69 11.19 1.77 -9.30
C ALA A 69 9.66 1.65 -9.16
N ILE A 70 9.05 2.42 -8.25
CA ILE A 70 7.59 2.51 -8.10
C ILE A 70 6.93 2.90 -9.43
N VAL A 71 7.46 3.94 -10.07
CA VAL A 71 6.90 4.44 -11.34
C VAL A 71 7.08 3.41 -12.46
N ALA A 72 8.17 2.64 -12.45
CA ALA A 72 8.40 1.53 -13.37
C ALA A 72 7.50 0.30 -13.10
N GLY A 73 6.73 0.31 -12.01
CA GLY A 73 5.86 -0.81 -11.62
C GLY A 73 6.55 -1.87 -10.77
N GLU A 74 7.69 -1.53 -10.17
CA GLU A 74 8.55 -2.45 -9.44
C GLU A 74 8.42 -2.27 -7.92
N ALA A 75 8.38 -3.42 -7.23
CA ALA A 75 8.65 -3.65 -5.81
C ALA A 75 8.20 -2.60 -4.77
N VAL A 76 6.91 -2.23 -4.72
CA VAL A 76 6.30 -1.52 -3.58
C VAL A 76 4.88 -1.99 -3.29
N THR A 77 4.31 -1.55 -2.17
CA THR A 77 2.88 -1.76 -1.93
C THR A 77 2.08 -0.94 -2.92
N THR A 78 1.24 -1.62 -3.70
CA THR A 78 0.32 -1.00 -4.65
C THR A 78 -1.13 -1.17 -4.22
N ILE A 79 -1.92 -0.10 -4.36
CA ILE A 79 -3.36 -0.08 -4.09
C ILE A 79 -4.10 0.16 -5.40
N ASP A 80 -5.06 -0.71 -5.70
CA ASP A 80 -5.83 -0.67 -6.95
C ASP A 80 -7.34 -0.81 -6.73
N ALA A 81 -8.11 -0.41 -7.75
CA ALA A 81 -9.57 -0.34 -7.69
C ALA A 81 -10.27 -1.70 -7.86
N GLY A 82 -9.52 -2.81 -7.99
CA GLY A 82 -10.09 -4.14 -8.19
C GLY A 82 -10.76 -4.70 -6.94
N ASN A 83 -11.20 -5.96 -7.04
CA ASN A 83 -11.71 -6.76 -5.91
C ASN A 83 -10.76 -7.92 -5.55
N GLY A 84 -9.51 -7.86 -6.02
CA GLY A 84 -8.49 -8.85 -5.68
C GLY A 84 -7.90 -8.52 -4.33
N GLY A 85 -8.10 -9.39 -3.34
CA GLY A 85 -7.64 -9.16 -1.97
C GLY A 85 -6.13 -9.00 -1.80
N VAL A 86 -5.64 -9.19 -0.58
CA VAL A 86 -4.24 -8.91 -0.26
C VAL A 86 -3.28 -9.92 -0.90
N ARG A 87 -2.23 -9.43 -1.55
CA ARG A 87 -1.08 -10.21 -2.00
C ARG A 87 0.17 -9.76 -1.24
N TYR A 88 0.82 -10.71 -0.59
CA TYR A 88 2.07 -10.48 0.12
C TYR A 88 3.27 -10.70 -0.81
N ARG A 89 4.41 -10.06 -0.51
CA ARG A 89 5.69 -10.42 -1.15
C ARG A 89 6.11 -11.81 -0.69
N VAL A 90 6.85 -12.51 -1.57
CA VAL A 90 7.43 -13.84 -1.31
C VAL A 90 8.75 -13.69 -0.56
#